data_AF-A0A6I7FG88-F1
#
_entry.id   AF-A0A6I7FG88-F1
#
_cell.length_a   1.000
_cell.length_b   1.000
_cell.length_c   1.000
_cell.angle_alpha   90.00
_cell.angle_beta   90.00
_cell.angle_gamma   90.00
#
_symmetry.space_group_name_H-M   'P 1'
#
loop_
_entity.id
_entity.type
_entity.pdbx_description
1 polymer ?
#
loop_
_entity_poly.entity_id
_entity_poly.type
_entity_poly.pdbx_seq_one_letter_code
_entity_poly.pdbx_strand_id
1 'polypeptide(L)'
;MRQLQKSGKSRIIYLLLSSDLHGCLQAYSSLPAIRDEVVRRMKRGHVSLLEDKIHDVEDIDFHHILNGIEKEDPLCLEVVKEAAYFFGIGLSNLIFLLRPDIVICGGTLVPKPLFYEVASETAQKRLIHFPNNHVQIVKSTAAYNIVAQGAGCMILDYFTEENLP
;
A
#
# COMPACT_ATOMS: atom_id res chain seq x y z
N MET A 1 -6.00 -31.69 22.96
CA MET A 1 -6.40 -30.28 22.74
C MET A 1 -6.90 -30.12 21.30
N ARG A 2 -8.10 -30.66 21.06
CA ARG A 2 -8.84 -30.59 19.80
C ARG A 2 -9.86 -29.45 19.90
N GLN A 3 -10.22 -28.93 18.74
CA GLN A 3 -11.39 -28.08 18.44
C GLN A 3 -11.16 -26.58 18.43
N LEU A 4 -10.63 -26.07 17.32
CA LEU A 4 -11.08 -24.81 16.71
C LEU A 4 -11.03 -24.98 15.18
N GLN A 5 -11.95 -25.79 14.67
CA GLN A 5 -12.31 -25.83 13.26
C GLN A 5 -13.83 -25.88 13.24
N LYS A 6 -14.47 -24.70 13.11
CA LYS A 6 -15.87 -24.47 12.67
C LYS A 6 -16.27 -23.03 12.96
N SER A 7 -16.04 -22.15 12.00
CA SER A 7 -16.96 -21.07 11.62
C SER A 7 -16.41 -20.43 10.35
N GLY A 8 -17.09 -20.61 9.22
CA GLY A 8 -16.76 -19.95 7.96
C GLY A 8 -17.17 -18.48 8.00
N LYS A 9 -16.42 -17.66 8.75
CA LYS A 9 -16.59 -16.20 8.81
C LYS A 9 -15.41 -15.54 8.08
N SER A 10 -15.71 -14.83 6.99
CA SER A 10 -14.70 -14.07 6.25
C SER A 10 -14.18 -12.92 7.10
N ARG A 11 -12.90 -12.94 7.46
CA ARG A 11 -12.19 -11.86 8.15
C ARG A 11 -11.73 -10.84 7.11
N ILE A 12 -12.41 -9.71 7.03
CA ILE A 12 -12.05 -8.61 6.13
C ILE A 12 -11.13 -7.65 6.88
N ILE A 13 -9.96 -7.36 6.33
CA ILE A 13 -9.07 -6.34 6.88
C ILE A 13 -8.95 -5.20 5.87
N TYR A 14 -9.40 -4.03 6.29
CA TYR A 14 -9.23 -2.79 5.55
C TYR A 14 -7.89 -2.18 5.95
N LEU A 15 -6.93 -2.16 5.02
CA LEU A 15 -5.66 -1.50 5.26
C LEU A 15 -5.68 -0.13 4.61
N LEU A 16 -5.83 0.89 5.46
CA LEU A 16 -5.75 2.29 5.05
C LEU A 16 -4.30 2.76 5.04
N LEU A 17 -3.90 3.38 3.93
CA LEU A 17 -2.60 4.04 3.76
C LEU A 17 -2.52 5.41 4.47
N SER A 18 -3.34 5.69 5.48
CA SER A 18 -3.19 6.90 6.27
C SER A 18 -2.31 6.62 7.49
N SER A 19 -1.03 6.98 7.37
CA SER A 19 -0.15 7.47 8.44
C SER A 19 0.20 6.59 9.65
N ASP A 20 -0.46 5.45 9.91
CA ASP A 20 -0.25 4.71 11.17
C ASP A 20 0.69 3.48 11.07
N LEU A 21 1.35 3.25 9.93
CA LEU A 21 2.45 2.27 9.85
C LEU A 21 3.79 2.92 10.22
N HIS A 22 4.02 3.12 11.52
CA HIS A 22 5.28 3.61 12.06
C HIS A 22 6.43 2.62 11.78
N GLY A 23 7.46 3.07 11.07
CA GLY A 23 8.68 2.28 10.77
C GLY A 23 9.16 2.41 9.32
N CYS A 24 9.89 1.40 8.83
CA CYS A 24 10.47 1.40 7.48
C CYS A 24 9.41 1.61 6.39
N LEU A 25 8.16 1.18 6.58
CA LEU A 25 7.14 1.32 5.56
C LEU A 25 6.79 2.78 5.27
N GLN A 26 6.57 3.60 6.30
CA GLN A 26 6.32 5.03 6.14
C GLN A 26 7.56 5.78 5.60
N ALA A 27 8.75 5.36 6.03
CA ALA A 27 10.01 5.95 5.60
C ALA A 27 10.32 5.75 4.10
N TYR A 28 9.69 4.77 3.42
CA TYR A 28 9.92 4.49 2.00
C TYR A 28 8.68 4.67 1.11
N SER A 29 7.46 4.54 1.64
CA SER A 29 6.24 4.49 0.82
C SER A 29 5.26 5.65 1.04
N SER A 30 5.58 6.57 1.95
CA SER A 30 4.77 7.78 2.12
C SER A 30 5.05 8.80 1.00
N LEU A 31 4.08 9.68 0.71
CA LEU A 31 4.24 10.74 -0.29
C LEU A 31 5.47 11.63 -0.01
N PRO A 32 5.73 12.08 1.24
CA PRO A 32 6.93 12.85 1.55
C PRO A 32 8.21 12.04 1.34
N ALA A 33 8.24 10.76 1.75
CA ALA A 33 9.40 9.90 1.57
C ALA A 33 9.77 9.71 0.09
N ILE A 34 8.77 9.47 -0.76
CA ILE A 34 8.97 9.34 -2.22
C ILE A 34 9.52 10.66 -2.79
N ARG A 35 8.97 11.80 -2.36
CA ARG A 35 9.46 13.12 -2.79
C ARG A 35 10.89 13.37 -2.38
N ASP A 36 11.21 13.15 -1.11
CA ASP A 36 12.57 13.34 -0.59
C ASP A 36 13.56 12.40 -1.29
N GLU A 37 13.16 11.17 -1.62
CA GLU A 37 13.98 10.23 -2.36
C GLU A 37 14.26 10.66 -3.81
N VAL A 38 13.24 11.17 -4.53
CA VAL A 38 13.41 11.75 -5.87
C VAL A 38 14.37 12.94 -5.81
N VAL A 39 14.12 13.90 -4.92
CA VAL A 39 14.98 15.08 -4.74
C VAL A 39 16.41 14.67 -4.41
N ARG A 40 16.59 13.70 -3.50
CA ARG A 40 17.90 13.18 -3.11
C ARG A 40 18.66 12.54 -4.28
N ARG A 41 17.99 11.80 -5.16
CA ARG A 41 18.64 11.19 -6.34
C ARG A 41 18.99 12.22 -7.41
N MET A 42 18.11 13.19 -7.66
CA MET A 42 18.39 14.31 -8.58
C MET A 42 19.60 15.12 -8.12
N LYS A 43 19.69 15.45 -6.82
CA LYS A 43 20.88 16.11 -6.24
C LYS A 43 22.18 15.32 -6.38
N ARG A 44 22.10 14.01 -6.60
CA ARG A 44 23.25 13.12 -6.86
C ARG A 44 23.55 12.97 -8.36
N GLY A 45 22.87 13.72 -9.22
CA GLY A 45 23.08 13.72 -10.67
C GLY A 45 22.31 12.65 -11.44
N HIS A 46 21.24 12.08 -10.86
CA HIS A 46 20.36 11.20 -11.63
C HIS A 46 19.45 12.04 -12.53
N VAL A 47 19.46 11.72 -13.82
CA VAL A 47 18.67 12.43 -14.84
C VAL A 47 17.17 12.18 -14.63
N SER A 48 16.38 13.25 -14.70
CA SER A 48 14.93 13.19 -14.69
C SER A 48 14.33 14.22 -15.64
N LEU A 49 13.21 13.89 -16.26
CA LEU A 49 12.37 14.79 -17.06
C LEU A 49 11.76 15.93 -16.22
N LEU A 50 11.89 15.88 -14.89
CA LEU A 50 11.49 16.95 -13.99
C LEU A 50 12.47 18.15 -14.02
N GLU A 51 13.73 17.95 -14.43
CA GLU A 51 14.74 19.02 -14.47
C GLU A 51 14.35 20.15 -15.41
N ASP A 52 13.76 19.83 -16.56
CA ASP A 52 13.38 20.82 -17.58
C ASP A 52 12.25 21.76 -17.14
N LYS A 53 11.53 21.42 -16.07
CA LYS A 53 10.32 22.11 -15.63
C LYS A 53 10.49 22.91 -14.34
N ILE A 54 11.61 22.75 -13.65
CA ILE A 54 11.76 23.22 -12.28
C ILE A 54 13.10 23.94 -12.13
N HIS A 55 13.08 25.14 -11.55
CA HIS A 55 14.28 25.95 -11.31
C HIS A 55 15.11 25.44 -10.13
N ASP A 56 14.46 24.97 -9.06
CA ASP A 56 15.10 24.37 -7.89
C ASP A 56 14.48 22.99 -7.60
N VAL A 57 15.33 21.96 -7.46
CA VAL A 57 14.89 20.61 -7.11
C VAL A 57 14.11 20.56 -5.78
N GLU A 58 14.29 21.53 -4.89
CA GLU A 58 13.49 21.63 -3.65
C GLU A 58 12.03 22.00 -3.89
N ASP A 59 11.69 22.59 -5.04
CA ASP A 59 10.30 22.93 -5.38
C ASP A 59 9.49 21.72 -5.86
N ILE A 60 10.13 20.54 -5.97
CA ILE A 60 9.45 19.30 -6.34
C ILE A 60 8.42 18.94 -5.26
N ASP A 61 7.16 18.94 -5.68
CA ASP A 61 6.04 18.39 -4.91
C ASP A 61 5.58 17.03 -5.44
N PHE A 62 4.59 16.44 -4.78
CA PHE A 62 4.03 15.14 -5.20
C PHE A 62 3.27 15.20 -6.54
N HIS A 63 2.67 16.33 -6.93
CA HIS A 63 2.00 16.46 -8.22
C HIS A 63 3.01 16.41 -9.38
N HIS A 64 4.20 16.96 -9.21
CA HIS A 64 5.28 16.84 -10.19
C HIS A 64 5.69 15.38 -10.37
N ILE A 65 5.84 14.63 -9.28
CA ILE A 65 6.21 13.21 -9.32
C ILE A 65 5.11 12.39 -10.02
N LEU A 66 3.84 12.66 -9.72
CA LEU A 66 2.72 12.03 -10.42
C LEU A 66 2.74 12.31 -11.92
N ASN A 67 3.02 13.55 -12.32
CA ASN A 67 3.20 13.92 -13.72
C ASN A 67 4.38 13.19 -14.36
N GLY A 68 5.49 13.03 -13.63
CA GLY A 68 6.66 12.27 -14.04
C GLY A 68 6.32 10.81 -14.34
N ILE A 69 5.57 10.15 -13.45
CA ILE A 69 5.08 8.78 -13.67
C ILE A 69 4.23 8.69 -14.95
N GLU A 70 3.31 9.64 -15.15
CA GLU A 70 2.43 9.68 -16.35
C GLU A 70 3.21 9.92 -17.64
N LYS A 71 4.38 10.57 -17.55
CA LYS A 71 5.30 10.81 -18.65
C LYS A 71 6.39 9.75 -18.80
N GLU A 72 6.29 8.65 -18.06
CA GLU A 72 7.27 7.57 -18.04
C GLU A 72 8.70 8.02 -17.66
N ASP A 73 8.80 9.02 -16.76
CA ASP A 73 10.08 9.47 -16.22
C ASP A 73 10.81 8.30 -15.51
N PRO A 74 12.02 7.91 -15.96
CA PRO A 74 12.71 6.74 -15.41
C PRO A 74 12.97 6.83 -13.91
N LEU A 75 13.36 8.01 -13.41
CA LEU A 75 13.66 8.22 -12.01
C LEU A 75 12.41 8.10 -11.13
N CYS A 76 11.32 8.78 -11.51
CA CYS A 76 10.05 8.69 -10.78
C CYS A 76 9.52 7.27 -10.77
N LEU A 77 9.57 6.57 -11.92
CA LEU A 77 9.13 5.18 -12.03
C LEU A 77 9.95 4.27 -11.12
N GLU A 78 11.27 4.43 -11.07
CA GLU A 78 12.16 3.64 -10.24
C GLU A 78 11.87 3.84 -8.75
N VAL A 79 11.82 5.09 -8.29
CA VAL A 79 11.55 5.43 -6.88
C VAL A 79 10.18 4.89 -6.45
N VAL A 80 9.15 5.03 -7.29
CA VAL A 80 7.80 4.54 -6.99
C VAL A 80 7.75 3.01 -6.97
N LYS A 81 8.48 2.33 -7.86
CA LYS A 81 8.61 0.86 -7.83
C LYS A 81 9.29 0.38 -6.56
N GLU A 82 10.35 1.03 -6.12
CA GLU A 82 11.03 0.70 -4.85
C GLU A 82 10.10 0.91 -3.65
N ALA A 83 9.40 2.05 -3.62
CA ALA A 83 8.40 2.34 -2.59
C ALA A 83 7.31 1.25 -2.54
N ALA A 84 6.78 0.85 -3.70
CA ALA A 84 5.78 -0.21 -3.82
C ALA A 84 6.33 -1.59 -3.41
N TYR A 85 7.60 -1.88 -3.71
CA TYR A 85 8.27 -3.11 -3.31
C TYR A 85 8.38 -3.23 -1.79
N PHE A 86 8.91 -2.20 -1.12
CA PHE A 86 8.98 -2.17 0.34
C PHE A 86 7.58 -2.23 0.95
N PHE A 87 6.61 -1.54 0.33
CA PHE A 87 5.21 -1.63 0.73
C PHE A 87 4.69 -3.07 0.69
N GLY A 88 4.89 -3.79 -0.41
CA GLY A 88 4.48 -5.19 -0.55
C GLY A 88 5.13 -6.14 0.48
N ILE A 89 6.36 -5.86 0.90
CA ILE A 89 7.00 -6.59 2.02
C ILE A 89 6.21 -6.39 3.31
N GLY A 90 5.95 -5.13 3.68
CA GLY A 90 5.16 -4.81 4.87
C GLY A 90 3.76 -5.42 4.82
N LEU A 91 3.11 -5.32 3.66
CA LEU A 91 1.79 -5.90 3.41
C LEU A 91 1.78 -7.42 3.63
N SER A 92 2.77 -8.15 3.12
CA SER A 92 2.88 -9.59 3.34
C SER A 92 2.97 -9.97 4.82
N ASN A 93 3.69 -9.18 5.60
CA ASN A 93 3.85 -9.41 7.04
C ASN A 93 2.51 -9.18 7.76
N LEU A 94 1.77 -8.12 7.40
CA LEU A 94 0.44 -7.85 7.98
C LEU A 94 -0.55 -8.96 7.64
N ILE A 95 -0.58 -9.41 6.39
CA ILE A 95 -1.40 -10.55 5.96
C ILE A 95 -1.04 -11.79 6.76
N PHE A 96 0.26 -12.07 6.93
CA PHE A 96 0.72 -13.23 7.69
C PHE A 96 0.27 -13.18 9.15
N LEU A 97 0.39 -12.02 9.81
CA LEU A 97 0.05 -11.83 11.21
C LEU A 97 -1.46 -11.91 11.45
N LEU A 98 -2.26 -11.28 10.58
CA LEU A 98 -3.68 -11.09 10.82
C LEU A 98 -4.56 -12.15 10.15
N ARG A 99 -4.03 -12.86 9.15
CA ARG A 99 -4.72 -13.88 8.34
C ARG A 99 -6.10 -13.44 7.85
N PRO A 100 -6.20 -12.34 7.08
CA PRO A 100 -7.45 -11.92 6.46
C PRO A 100 -7.81 -12.82 5.27
N ASP A 101 -9.10 -12.87 4.98
CA ASP A 101 -9.63 -13.42 3.72
C ASP A 101 -9.60 -12.35 2.61
N ILE A 102 -9.78 -11.07 2.96
CA ILE A 102 -9.76 -9.96 1.99
C ILE A 102 -8.93 -8.80 2.54
N VAL A 103 -8.07 -8.25 1.68
CA VAL A 103 -7.32 -7.02 1.89
C VAL A 103 -7.72 -6.00 0.86
N ILE A 104 -8.22 -4.86 1.32
CA ILE A 104 -8.57 -3.73 0.46
C ILE A 104 -7.48 -2.68 0.58
N CYS A 105 -6.76 -2.43 -0.52
CA CYS A 105 -5.75 -1.40 -0.61
C CYS A 105 -6.40 -0.07 -1.03
N GLY A 106 -6.22 0.98 -0.24
CA GLY A 106 -6.69 2.34 -0.52
C GLY A 106 -5.62 3.40 -0.31
N GLY A 107 -5.87 4.65 -0.70
CA GLY A 107 -4.94 5.79 -0.54
C GLY A 107 -4.37 6.32 -1.85
N THR A 108 -3.77 7.50 -1.85
CA THR A 108 -3.47 8.30 -3.06
C THR A 108 -2.60 7.58 -4.11
N LEU A 109 -1.71 6.67 -3.69
CA LEU A 109 -0.83 5.92 -4.59
C LEU A 109 -1.46 4.65 -5.17
N VAL A 110 -2.47 4.08 -4.51
CA VAL A 110 -3.09 2.78 -4.90
C VAL A 110 -3.90 2.85 -6.20
N PRO A 111 -4.61 3.95 -6.54
CA PRO A 111 -5.25 4.10 -7.83
C PRO A 111 -4.30 4.04 -9.03
N LYS A 112 -2.99 4.23 -8.81
CA LYS A 112 -1.99 4.16 -9.89
C LYS A 112 -1.60 2.68 -10.13
N PRO A 113 -1.79 2.15 -11.35
CA PRO A 113 -1.61 0.73 -11.66
C PRO A 113 -0.25 0.19 -11.20
N LEU A 114 0.82 0.93 -11.49
CA LEU A 114 2.20 0.56 -11.17
C LEU A 114 2.41 0.24 -9.68
N PHE A 115 1.96 1.12 -8.79
CA PHE A 115 2.21 0.96 -7.35
C PHE A 115 1.48 -0.27 -6.83
N TYR A 116 0.19 -0.41 -7.16
CA TYR A 116 -0.58 -1.56 -6.72
C TYR A 116 -0.04 -2.88 -7.25
N GLU A 117 0.31 -2.94 -8.53
CA GLU A 117 0.78 -4.17 -9.17
C GLU A 117 2.06 -4.67 -8.49
N VAL A 118 3.06 -3.79 -8.34
CA VAL A 118 4.33 -4.13 -7.68
C VAL A 118 4.09 -4.52 -6.22
N ALA A 119 3.26 -3.78 -5.49
CA ALA A 119 2.93 -4.08 -4.10
C ALA A 119 2.24 -5.43 -3.93
N SER A 120 1.17 -5.68 -4.70
CA SER A 120 0.38 -6.90 -4.66
C SER A 120 1.21 -8.10 -5.09
N GLU A 121 1.98 -7.99 -6.18
CA GLU A 121 2.88 -9.06 -6.61
C GLU A 121 3.93 -9.37 -5.56
N THR A 122 4.57 -8.36 -4.97
CA THR A 122 5.59 -8.55 -3.94
C THR A 122 4.99 -9.22 -2.72
N ALA A 123 3.78 -8.83 -2.31
CA ALA A 123 3.08 -9.47 -1.22
C ALA A 123 2.77 -10.94 -1.56
N GLN A 124 2.12 -11.21 -2.70
CA GLN A 124 1.75 -12.56 -3.12
C GLN A 124 2.97 -13.49 -3.26
N LYS A 125 4.06 -13.01 -3.87
CA LYS A 125 5.31 -13.77 -4.00
C LYS A 125 5.87 -14.20 -2.65
N ARG A 126 5.74 -13.38 -1.61
CA ARG A 126 6.17 -13.75 -0.25
C ARG A 126 5.19 -14.70 0.42
N LEU A 127 3.90 -14.59 0.09
CA LEU A 127 2.85 -15.42 0.66
C LEU A 127 2.89 -16.88 0.16
N ILE A 128 3.51 -17.17 -0.99
CA ILE A 128 3.62 -18.54 -1.54
C ILE A 128 4.26 -19.54 -0.57
N HIS A 129 5.09 -19.07 0.35
CA HIS A 129 5.78 -19.91 1.33
C HIS A 129 4.88 -20.32 2.51
N PHE A 130 3.63 -19.85 2.55
CA PHE A 130 2.68 -20.13 3.62
C PHE A 130 1.49 -20.95 3.09
N PRO A 131 1.49 -22.27 3.30
CA PRO A 131 0.36 -23.11 2.89
C PRO A 131 -0.92 -22.68 3.63
N ASN A 132 -2.06 -22.71 2.92
CA ASN A 132 -3.40 -22.32 3.39
C ASN A 132 -3.67 -20.81 3.55
N ASN A 133 -2.95 -19.95 2.84
CA ASN A 133 -3.30 -18.53 2.80
C ASN A 133 -4.19 -18.20 1.59
N HIS A 134 -5.48 -17.96 1.83
CA HIS A 134 -6.49 -17.64 0.79
C HIS A 134 -6.90 -16.16 0.84
N VAL A 135 -5.90 -15.27 0.87
CA VAL A 135 -6.16 -13.83 0.89
C VAL A 135 -6.43 -13.30 -0.51
N GLN A 136 -7.49 -12.50 -0.65
CA GLN A 136 -7.75 -11.72 -1.85
C GLN A 136 -7.28 -10.28 -1.63
N ILE A 137 -6.31 -9.80 -2.43
CA ILE A 137 -5.88 -8.40 -2.42
C ILE A 137 -6.63 -7.67 -3.53
N VAL A 138 -7.34 -6.60 -3.18
CA VAL A 138 -8.13 -5.80 -4.13
C VAL A 138 -7.84 -4.30 -3.99
N LYS A 139 -7.99 -3.56 -5.10
CA LYS A 139 -7.96 -2.09 -5.10
C LYS A 139 -9.29 -1.56 -4.56
N SER A 140 -9.25 -0.52 -3.73
CA SER A 140 -10.46 0.24 -3.40
C SER A 140 -11.00 0.96 -4.63
N THR A 141 -12.30 0.89 -4.83
CA THR A 141 -13.04 1.60 -5.90
C THR A 141 -13.56 2.97 -5.44
N ALA A 142 -13.55 3.26 -4.14
CA ALA A 142 -14.07 4.50 -3.56
C ALA A 142 -12.94 5.28 -2.87
N ALA A 143 -12.62 6.47 -3.39
CA ALA A 143 -11.48 7.26 -2.92
C ALA A 143 -11.63 7.83 -1.49
N TYR A 144 -12.87 8.00 -0.98
CA TYR A 144 -13.11 8.88 0.18
C TYR A 144 -13.72 8.22 1.43
N ASN A 145 -14.33 7.03 1.33
CA ASN A 145 -15.06 6.44 2.47
C ASN A 145 -14.44 5.14 3.02
N ILE A 146 -13.21 4.80 2.64
CA ILE A 146 -12.54 3.54 3.01
C ILE A 146 -12.34 3.45 4.53
N VAL A 147 -12.06 4.59 5.19
CA VAL A 147 -11.93 4.69 6.66
C VAL A 147 -13.26 4.36 7.35
N ALA A 148 -14.33 5.01 6.91
CA ALA A 148 -15.66 4.79 7.47
C ALA A 148 -16.16 3.37 7.20
N GLN A 149 -15.88 2.81 6.02
CA GLN A 149 -16.24 1.43 5.66
C GLN A 149 -15.47 0.41 6.50
N GLY A 150 -14.16 0.61 6.67
CA GLY A 150 -13.33 -0.25 7.51
C GLY A 150 -13.76 -0.21 8.98
N ALA A 151 -13.96 0.99 9.53
CA ALA A 151 -14.45 1.16 10.89
C ALA A 151 -15.86 0.56 11.08
N GLY A 152 -16.74 0.75 10.09
CA GLY A 152 -18.07 0.15 10.08
C GLY A 152 -18.03 -1.38 10.06
N CYS A 153 -17.16 -1.99 9.25
CA CYS A 153 -16.98 -3.45 9.26
C CYS A 153 -16.44 -3.95 10.59
N MET A 154 -15.46 -3.27 11.20
CA MET A 154 -14.93 -3.68 12.50
C MET A 154 -16.01 -3.67 13.59
N ILE A 155 -16.86 -2.64 13.61
CA ILE A 155 -17.98 -2.55 14.56
C ILE A 155 -19.04 -3.62 14.24
N LEU A 156 -19.35 -3.84 12.96
CA LEU A 156 -20.31 -4.86 12.55
C LEU A 156 -19.84 -6.28 12.90
N ASP A 157 -18.57 -6.58 12.68
CA ASP A 157 -17.95 -7.84 13.06
C ASP A 157 -18.02 -8.03 14.58
N TYR A 158 -17.70 -6.99 15.37
CA TYR A 158 -17.84 -7.03 16.84
C TYR A 158 -19.29 -7.37 17.28
N PHE A 159 -20.29 -6.67 16.74
CA PHE A 159 -21.70 -6.91 17.11
C PHE A 159 -22.24 -8.25 16.61
N THR A 160 -21.76 -8.76 15.48
CA THR A 160 -22.14 -10.07 14.95
C THR A 160 -21.34 -11.22 15.57
N GLU A 161 -20.27 -10.93 16.30
CA GLU A 161 -19.55 -11.89 17.15
C GLU A 161 -20.17 -12.01 18.55
N GLU A 162 -20.71 -10.93 19.13
CA GLU A 162 -21.39 -10.95 20.45
C GLU A 162 -22.81 -11.56 20.43
N ASN A 163 -23.50 -11.60 19.29
CA ASN A 163 -24.92 -11.97 19.21
C ASN A 163 -25.22 -13.33 18.55
N LEU A 164 -24.23 -14.21 18.41
CA LEU A 164 -24.47 -15.60 17.98
C LEU A 164 -24.37 -16.55 19.19
N PRO A 165 -25.42 -17.31 19.54
CA PRO A 165 -25.37 -18.35 20.56
C PRO A 165 -24.42 -19.51 20.19
#